data_AF-H3G6A5-F1
#
_entry.id   AF-H3G6A5-F1
#
_cell.length_a   1.000
_cell.length_b   1.000
_cell.length_c   1.000
_cell.angle_alpha   90.00
_cell.angle_beta   90.00
_cell.angle_gamma   90.00
#
_symmetry.space_group_name_H-M   'P 1'
#
loop_
_entity.id
_entity.type
_entity.pdbx_description
1 polymer ?
#
loop_
_entity_poly.entity_id
_entity_poly.type
_entity_poly.pdbx_seq_one_letter_code
_entity_poly.pdbx_strand_id
1 'polypeptide(L)'
;VSMDFIFGLPPDDDGRTGVLVFVDRFSKMVHLIPVSDTITAAESAVQFVDTVFRHHGLPESIVSDRDPRFTSAFWSSLFQLLGTKLLMSTAAHPETDGQTERVNRVLE
;
A
#
# COMPACT_ATOMS: atom_id res chain seq x y z
N VAL A 1 -1.78 -1.90 9.15
CA VAL A 1 -1.85 -1.07 7.92
C VAL A 1 -2.32 -1.92 6.76
N SER A 2 -2.94 -1.30 5.77
CA SER A 2 -3.18 -1.85 4.45
C SER A 2 -2.54 -0.96 3.40
N MET A 3 -2.17 -1.56 2.27
CA MET A 3 -1.47 -0.91 1.18
C MET A 3 -2.02 -1.38 -0.15
N ASP A 4 -2.15 -0.46 -1.10
CA ASP A 4 -2.68 -0.76 -2.43
C ASP A 4 -2.17 0.24 -3.46
N PHE A 5 -2.25 -0.15 -4.73
CA PHE A 5 -2.02 0.76 -5.85
C PHE A 5 -3.28 0.95 -6.68
N ILE A 6 -3.53 2.21 -7.05
CA ILE A 6 -4.52 2.57 -8.05
C ILE A 6 -3.77 3.20 -9.23
N PHE A 7 -4.00 2.71 -10.45
CA PHE A 7 -3.41 3.24 -11.68
C PHE A 7 -4.48 3.56 -12.72
N GLY A 8 -4.09 4.27 -13.78
CA GLY A 8 -5.00 4.66 -14.86
C GLY A 8 -5.81 5.91 -14.54
N LEU A 9 -5.40 6.67 -13.52
CA LEU A 9 -5.99 7.96 -13.18
C LEU A 9 -5.54 9.03 -14.20
N PRO A 10 -6.32 10.11 -14.38
CA PRO A 10 -5.86 11.26 -15.14
C PRO A 10 -4.52 11.77 -14.60
N PRO A 11 -3.60 12.20 -15.48
CA PRO A 11 -2.31 12.70 -15.05
C PRO A 11 -2.47 13.98 -14.21
N ASP A 12 -1.69 14.08 -13.14
CA ASP A 12 -1.54 15.33 -12.40
C ASP A 12 -0.59 16.32 -13.10
N ASP A 13 -0.31 17.46 -12.47
CA ASP A 13 0.58 18.50 -13.01
C ASP A 13 2.01 17.99 -13.27
N ASP A 14 2.44 16.94 -12.56
CA ASP A 14 3.74 16.28 -12.71
C ASP A 14 3.68 15.06 -13.65
N GLY A 15 2.52 14.77 -14.25
CA GLY A 15 2.30 13.65 -15.17
C GLY A 15 2.12 12.29 -14.49
N ARG A 16 1.89 12.24 -13.17
CA ARG A 16 1.69 11.00 -12.42
C ARG A 16 0.26 10.48 -12.63
N THR A 17 0.13 9.19 -12.91
CA THR A 17 -1.14 8.54 -13.30
C THR A 17 -1.58 7.46 -12.31
N GLY A 18 -0.94 7.39 -11.14
CA GLY A 18 -1.28 6.45 -10.09
C GLY A 18 -1.24 7.05 -8.69
N VAL A 19 -1.80 6.32 -7.74
CA VAL A 19 -1.77 6.62 -6.32
C VAL A 19 -1.39 5.36 -5.55
N LEU A 20 -0.39 5.49 -4.69
CA LEU A 20 -0.07 4.52 -3.65
C LEU A 20 -0.87 4.88 -2.40
N VAL A 21 -1.72 3.95 -1.98
CA VAL A 21 -2.65 4.12 -0.86
C VAL A 21 -2.08 3.40 0.35
N PHE A 22 -1.99 4.08 1.50
CA PHE A 22 -1.81 3.44 2.80
C PHE A 22 -2.96 3.79 3.73
N VAL A 23 -3.57 2.77 4.34
CA VAL A 23 -4.59 3.00 5.37
C VAL A 23 -4.14 2.38 6.68
N ASP A 24 -4.05 3.19 7.73
CA ASP A 24 -3.97 2.65 9.07
C ASP A 24 -5.33 2.13 9.52
N ARG A 25 -5.45 0.81 9.59
CA ARG A 25 -6.70 0.12 9.93
C ARG A 25 -7.17 0.40 11.36
N PHE A 26 -6.31 0.88 12.25
CA PHE A 26 -6.67 1.28 13.62
C PHE A 26 -7.23 2.71 13.67
N SER A 27 -6.41 3.72 13.34
CA SER A 27 -6.80 5.14 13.39
C SER A 27 -7.72 5.59 12.26
N LYS A 28 -7.83 4.80 11.19
CA LYS A 28 -8.50 5.13 9.93
C LYS A 28 -7.84 6.26 9.15
N MET A 29 -6.60 6.62 9.50
CA MET A 29 -5.83 7.58 8.74
C MET A 29 -5.50 7.02 7.36
N VAL A 30 -5.80 7.80 6.33
CA VAL A 30 -5.55 7.47 4.92
C VAL A 30 -4.41 8.37 4.43
N HIS A 31 -3.42 7.75 3.82
CA HIS A 31 -2.34 8.43 3.12
C HIS A 31 -2.43 8.10 1.63
N LEU A 32 -2.47 9.14 0.81
CA LEU A 32 -2.55 9.05 -0.64
C LEU A 32 -1.29 9.69 -1.21
N ILE A 33 -0.44 8.87 -1.82
CA ILE A 33 0.80 9.34 -2.42
C ILE A 33 0.65 9.26 -3.94
N PRO A 34 0.64 10.39 -4.66
CA PRO A 34 0.65 10.37 -6.12
C PRO A 34 1.98 9.80 -6.62
N VAL A 35 1.90 8.83 -7.53
CA VAL A 35 3.03 8.07 -8.06
C VAL A 35 2.92 7.88 -9.57
N SER A 36 4.06 7.69 -10.22
CA SER A 36 4.11 7.22 -11.61
C SER A 36 3.54 5.81 -11.72
N ASP A 37 2.89 5.46 -12.83
CA ASP A 37 2.47 4.08 -13.14
C ASP A 37 3.66 3.11 -13.23
N THR A 38 4.84 3.63 -13.50
CA THR A 38 6.12 2.92 -13.56
C THR A 38 6.88 2.89 -12.22
N ILE A 39 6.26 3.29 -11.11
CA ILE A 39 6.91 3.27 -9.79
C ILE A 39 7.50 1.90 -9.46
N THR A 40 8.73 1.89 -8.98
CA THR A 40 9.48 0.69 -8.61
C THR A 40 9.20 0.26 -7.18
N ALA A 41 9.53 -1.00 -6.86
CA ALA A 41 9.47 -1.51 -5.48
C ALA A 41 10.37 -0.72 -4.51
N ALA A 42 11.53 -0.25 -4.99
CA ALA A 42 12.45 0.55 -4.18
C ALA A 42 11.86 1.92 -3.81
N GLU A 43 11.29 2.62 -4.79
CA GLU A 43 10.59 3.89 -4.55
C GLU A 43 9.37 3.69 -3.64
N SER A 44 8.63 2.60 -3.83
CA SER A 44 7.49 2.23 -2.97
C SER A 44 7.92 2.00 -1.52
N ALA A 45 9.08 1.38 -1.30
CA ALA A 45 9.65 1.18 0.04
C ALA A 45 10.04 2.51 0.70
N VAL A 46 10.57 3.47 -0.06
CA VAL A 46 10.82 4.83 0.45
C VAL A 46 9.52 5.47 0.92
N GLN A 47 8.45 5.42 0.10
CA GLN A 47 7.15 5.95 0.48
C GLN A 47 6.56 5.26 1.72
N PHE A 48 6.75 3.94 1.85
CA PHE A 48 6.33 3.21 3.04
C PHE A 48 7.04 3.71 4.31
N VAL A 49 8.36 3.93 4.26
CA VAL A 49 9.10 4.43 5.43
C VAL A 49 8.70 5.86 5.75
N ASP A 50 8.69 6.74 4.76
CA ASP A 50 8.43 8.17 4.94
C ASP A 50 7.00 8.47 5.38
N THR A 51 6.07 7.56 5.09
CA THR A 51 4.66 7.73 5.42
C THR A 51 4.22 6.80 6.56
N VAL A 52 4.28 5.49 6.35
CA VAL A 52 3.75 4.51 7.31
C VAL A 52 4.65 4.47 8.55
N PHE A 53 5.95 4.21 8.36
CA PHE A 53 6.84 4.04 9.50
C PHE A 53 7.01 5.34 10.29
N ARG A 54 7.13 6.47 9.60
CA ARG A 54 7.23 7.80 10.21
C ARG A 54 6.03 8.14 11.11
N HIS A 55 4.81 7.87 10.65
CA HIS A 55 3.59 8.30 11.35
C HIS A 55 3.05 7.25 12.32
N HIS A 56 3.19 5.96 12.00
CA HIS A 56 2.55 4.86 12.71
C HIS A 56 3.55 3.87 13.33
N GLY A 57 4.84 4.01 13.04
CA GLY A 57 5.86 3.02 13.41
C GLY A 57 5.74 1.74 12.58
N LEU A 58 6.35 0.67 13.08
CA LEU A 58 6.28 -0.64 12.44
C LEU A 58 4.88 -1.26 12.64
N PRO A 59 4.12 -1.55 11.58
CA PRO A 59 2.80 -2.16 11.73
C PRO A 59 2.88 -3.61 12.24
N GLU A 60 1.91 -4.02 13.07
CA GLU A 60 1.77 -5.44 13.47
C GLU A 60 1.41 -6.34 12.27
N SER A 61 0.64 -5.80 11.33
CA SER A 61 0.29 -6.49 10.09
C SER A 61 0.08 -5.52 8.92
N ILE A 62 0.49 -5.99 7.76
CA ILE A 62 0.33 -5.32 6.47
C ILE A 62 -0.61 -6.18 5.62
N VAL A 63 -1.68 -5.57 5.14
CA VAL A 63 -2.57 -6.18 4.13
C VAL A 63 -2.25 -5.54 2.79
N SER A 64 -1.97 -6.34 1.76
CA SER A 64 -1.75 -5.84 0.40
C SER A 64 -2.38 -6.79 -0.61
N ASP A 65 -2.56 -6.30 -1.84
CA ASP A 65 -2.77 -7.19 -2.97
C ASP A 65 -1.50 -8.00 -3.29
N ARG A 66 -1.54 -8.75 -4.40
CA ARG A 66 -0.40 -9.56 -4.87
C ARG A 66 0.46 -8.81 -5.88
N ASP A 67 0.50 -7.48 -5.83
CA ASP A 67 1.36 -6.71 -6.71
C ASP A 67 2.83 -7.17 -6.54
N PRO A 68 3.57 -7.43 -7.64
CA PRO A 68 4.97 -7.81 -7.60
C PRO A 68 5.85 -6.88 -6.76
N ARG A 69 5.49 -5.59 -6.66
CA ARG A 69 6.19 -4.58 -5.85
C ARG A 69 6.07 -4.84 -4.35
N PHE A 70 5.05 -5.58 -3.91
CA PHE A 70 4.81 -5.94 -2.50
C PHE A 70 5.12 -7.40 -2.16
N THR A 71 5.53 -8.23 -3.14
CA THR A 71 5.65 -9.69 -2.96
C THR A 71 7.07 -10.23 -3.15
N SER A 72 8.10 -9.37 -3.09
CA SER A 72 9.48 -9.84 -3.20
C SER A 72 9.88 -10.77 -2.04
N ALA A 73 10.80 -11.71 -2.31
CA ALA A 73 11.35 -12.59 -1.28
C ALA A 73 12.04 -11.79 -0.16
N PHE A 74 12.78 -10.74 -0.53
CA PHE A 74 13.41 -9.84 0.43
C PHE A 74 12.39 -9.17 1.35
N TRP A 75 11.32 -8.59 0.79
CA TRP A 75 10.24 -7.97 1.56
C TRP A 75 9.61 -8.94 2.55
N SER A 76 9.29 -10.14 2.07
CA SER A 76 8.70 -11.20 2.90
C SER A 76 9.60 -11.61 4.06
N SER A 77 10.89 -11.86 3.79
CA SER A 77 11.85 -12.22 4.83
C SER A 77 12.12 -11.08 5.81
N LEU A 78 12.20 -9.84 5.32
CA LEU A 78 12.43 -8.66 6.15
C LEU A 78 11.30 -8.49 7.18
N PHE A 79 10.05 -8.47 6.74
CA PHE A 79 8.93 -8.27 7.67
C PHE A 79 8.69 -9.47 8.58
N GLN A 80 9.03 -10.69 8.15
CA GLN A 80 9.07 -11.86 9.03
C GLN A 80 10.07 -11.66 10.18
N LEU A 81 11.28 -11.16 9.89
CA LEU A 81 12.31 -10.87 10.91
C LEU A 81 11.89 -9.72 11.83
N LEU A 82 11.19 -8.72 11.29
CA LEU A 82 10.68 -7.58 12.05
C LEU A 82 9.41 -7.91 12.87
N GLY A 83 8.84 -9.10 12.71
CA GLY A 83 7.63 -9.53 13.45
C GLY A 83 6.31 -9.01 12.88
N THR A 84 6.32 -8.43 11.68
CA THR A 84 5.12 -7.94 10.99
C THR A 84 4.51 -9.06 10.15
N LYS A 85 3.21 -9.28 10.29
CA LYS A 85 2.47 -10.26 9.49
C LYS A 85 2.10 -9.67 8.13
N LEU A 86 2.55 -10.29 7.04
CA LEU A 86 2.10 -9.96 5.70
C LEU A 86 0.87 -10.81 5.35
N LEU A 87 -0.24 -10.13 5.02
CA LEU A 87 -1.52 -10.73 4.71
C LEU A 87 -1.90 -10.34 3.28
N MET A 88 -1.77 -11.28 2.35
CA MET A 88 -2.08 -11.02 0.95
C MET A 88 -3.59 -11.22 0.71
N SER A 89 -4.25 -10.22 0.14
CA SER A 89 -5.63 -10.36 -0.34
C SER A 89 -5.67 -11.34 -1.54
N THR A 90 -6.79 -12.02 -1.71
CA THR A 90 -7.03 -12.83 -2.92
C THR A 90 -7.93 -12.04 -3.86
N ALA A 91 -7.69 -12.15 -5.16
CA ALA A 91 -8.51 -11.51 -6.20
C ALA A 91 -10.00 -11.89 -6.14
N ALA A 92 -10.37 -12.94 -5.38
CA ALA A 92 -11.72 -13.44 -5.23
C ALA A 92 -12.40 -13.05 -3.89
N HIS A 93 -11.66 -12.54 -2.89
CA HIS A 93 -12.21 -12.14 -1.59
C HIS A 93 -11.61 -10.81 -1.07
N PRO A 94 -12.05 -9.66 -1.60
CA PRO A 94 -11.67 -8.32 -1.12
C PRO A 94 -12.20 -8.01 0.30
N GLU A 95 -13.18 -8.78 0.79
CA GLU A 95 -13.96 -8.49 2.00
C GLU A 95 -13.16 -8.42 3.30
N THR A 96 -11.90 -8.88 3.32
CA THR A 96 -11.07 -8.81 4.55
C THR A 96 -10.55 -7.40 4.83
N ASP A 97 -10.66 -6.48 3.87
CA ASP A 97 -10.24 -5.09 4.05
C ASP A 97 -11.18 -4.06 3.42
N GLY A 98 -12.48 -4.17 3.75
CA GLY A 98 -13.52 -3.25 3.26
C GLY A 98 -13.33 -1.77 3.64
N GLN A 99 -12.30 -1.41 4.42
CA GLN A 99 -11.91 -0.02 4.64
C GLN A 99 -11.10 0.52 3.46
N THR A 100 -10.08 -0.21 3.03
CA THR A 100 -9.28 0.14 1.86
C THR A 100 -10.15 0.11 0.60
N GLU A 101 -11.02 -0.90 0.46
CA GLU A 101 -11.95 -0.96 -0.68
C GLU A 101 -12.88 0.27 -0.77
N ARG A 102 -13.36 0.77 0.38
CA ARG A 102 -14.17 1.99 0.42
C ARG A 102 -13.38 3.23 0.03
N VAL A 103 -12.12 3.32 0.46
CA VAL A 103 -11.22 4.42 0.09
C VAL A 103 -10.93 4.38 -1.40
N ASN A 104 -10.59 3.22 -1.94
CA ASN A 104 -10.31 3.05 -3.36
C ASN A 104 -11.52 3.41 -4.22
N ARG A 105 -12.74 2.98 -3.86
CA ARG A 105 -13.98 3.33 -4.58
C ARG A 105 -14.31 4.82 -4.59
N VAL A 106 -13.80 5.60 -3.64
CA VAL A 106 -13.96 7.06 -3.63
C VAL A 106 -12.92 7.74 -4.52
N LEU A 107 -11.79 7.06 -4.77
CA LEU A 107 -10.68 7.55 -5.59
C LEU A 107 -10.81 7.17 -7.06
N GLU A 108 -11.39 6.00 -7.35
CA GLU A 108 -11.88 5.58 -8.67
C GLU A 108 -13.08 6.41 -9.13
#